data_AF-A0A7K4F220-F1
#
_entry.id   AF-A0A7K4F220-F1
#
_cell.length_a   1.000
_cell.length_b   1.000
_cell.length_c   1.000
_cell.angle_alpha   90.00
_cell.angle_beta   90.00
_cell.angle_gamma   90.00
#
_symmetry.space_group_name_H-M   'P 1'
#
loop_
_entity.id
_entity.type
_entity.pdbx_description
1 polymer ?
#
loop_
_entity_poly.entity_id
_entity_poly.type
_entity_poly.pdbx_seq_one_letter_code
_entity_poly.pdbx_strand_id
1 'polypeptide(L)'
;NTWIHLDAYRDLAVFALAFDDDGKLFASVKTFGLVQSDDFGDSWESFQHVDLTVTSIAADSQHKEIYVGGYSSEGFQEVYKIKYDSSSYDQIGTNKGLK
;
A
#
# COMPACT_ATOMS: atom_id res chain seq x y z
N ASN A 1 -3.14 11.43 25.70
CA ASN A 1 -2.62 10.32 24.86
C ASN A 1 -3.49 9.11 25.06
N THR A 2 -4.48 8.94 24.19
CA THR A 2 -5.33 7.75 24.15
C THR A 2 -5.10 7.05 22.84
N TRP A 3 -4.85 5.74 22.90
CA TRP A 3 -4.83 4.89 21.72
C TRP A 3 -6.26 4.42 21.44
N ILE A 4 -6.64 4.41 20.17
CA ILE A 4 -7.93 3.89 19.69
C ILE A 4 -7.63 2.66 18.85
N HIS A 5 -8.37 1.58 19.07
CA HIS A 5 -8.33 0.40 18.21
C HIS A 5 -9.24 0.62 17.01
N LEU A 6 -8.73 0.39 15.80
CA LEU A 6 -9.52 0.44 14.58
C LEU A 6 -10.08 -0.97 14.30
N ASP A 7 -11.39 -1.15 14.52
CA ASP A 7 -12.06 -2.45 14.30
C ASP A 7 -12.13 -2.84 12.81
N ALA A 8 -11.90 -1.90 11.88
CA ALA A 8 -12.01 -2.11 10.42
C ALA A 8 -11.14 -3.25 9.88
N TYR A 9 -10.05 -3.61 10.58
CA TYR A 9 -9.14 -4.69 10.20
C TYR A 9 -8.96 -5.75 11.29
N ARG A 10 -9.95 -5.88 12.17
CA ARG A 10 -9.93 -6.92 13.20
C ARG A 10 -9.73 -8.30 12.56
N ASP A 11 -8.78 -9.06 13.11
CA ASP A 11 -8.35 -10.37 12.62
C ASP A 11 -7.70 -10.39 11.22
N LEU A 12 -7.39 -9.22 10.65
CA LEU A 12 -6.67 -9.09 9.39
C LEU A 12 -5.23 -8.62 9.63
N ALA A 13 -4.29 -9.23 8.92
CA ALA A 13 -2.91 -8.79 8.92
C ALA A 13 -2.76 -7.53 8.06
N VAL A 14 -2.36 -6.43 8.71
CA VAL A 14 -1.81 -5.24 8.06
C VAL A 14 -0.29 -5.43 7.98
N PHE A 15 0.28 -5.40 6.78
CA PHE A 15 1.71 -5.67 6.58
C PHE A 15 2.56 -4.40 6.51
N ALA A 16 2.03 -3.36 5.89
CA ALA A 16 2.71 -2.07 5.74
C ALA A 16 1.69 -0.93 5.83
N LEU A 17 2.18 0.24 6.25
CA LEU A 17 1.41 1.47 6.41
C LEU A 17 2.32 2.66 6.09
N ALA A 18 1.82 3.68 5.40
CA ALA A 18 2.54 4.94 5.19
C ALA A 18 1.56 6.12 5.14
N PHE A 19 1.92 7.22 5.81
CA PHE A 19 1.34 8.53 5.58
C PHE A 19 2.07 9.23 4.44
N ASP A 20 1.35 10.03 3.67
CA ASP A 20 1.94 11.11 2.89
C ASP A 20 2.03 12.41 3.73
N ASP A 21 2.65 13.45 3.18
CA ASP A 21 2.81 14.73 3.87
C ASP A 21 1.50 15.54 3.98
N ASP A 22 0.45 15.17 3.23
CA ASP A 22 -0.87 15.81 3.24
C ASP A 22 -1.86 15.13 4.21
N GLY A 23 -1.46 14.01 4.83
CA GLY A 23 -2.25 13.26 5.81
C GLY A 23 -3.06 12.09 5.25
N LYS A 24 -2.94 11.79 3.95
CA LYS A 24 -3.50 10.57 3.37
C LYS A 24 -2.70 9.36 3.88
N LEU A 25 -3.42 8.34 4.30
CA LEU A 25 -2.86 7.13 4.86
C LEU A 25 -3.11 5.95 3.93
N PHE A 26 -2.07 5.17 3.67
CA PHE A 26 -2.14 3.95 2.86
C PHE A 26 -1.74 2.74 3.69
N ALA A 27 -2.41 1.62 3.50
CA ALA A 27 -2.04 0.35 4.12
C ALA A 27 -2.12 -0.81 3.14
N SER A 28 -1.32 -1.85 3.39
CA SER A 28 -1.49 -3.16 2.77
C SER A 28 -2.16 -4.13 3.73
N VAL A 29 -3.28 -4.71 3.29
CA VAL A 29 -4.08 -5.66 4.06
C VAL A 29 -4.18 -6.95 3.26
N LYS A 30 -3.78 -8.08 3.87
CA LYS A 30 -3.66 -9.38 3.19
C LYS A 30 -4.83 -9.72 2.27
N THR A 31 -6.04 -9.46 2.73
CA THR A 31 -7.29 -9.86 2.06
C THR A 31 -7.79 -8.82 1.06
N PHE A 32 -7.39 -7.56 1.21
CA PHE A 32 -7.96 -6.43 0.46
C PHE A 32 -6.97 -5.76 -0.50
N GLY A 33 -5.70 -6.17 -0.49
CA GLY A 33 -4.67 -5.48 -1.27
C GLY A 33 -4.29 -4.17 -0.59
N LEU A 34 -4.34 -3.06 -1.33
CA LEU A 34 -4.08 -1.73 -0.79
C LEU A 34 -5.38 -1.00 -0.47
N VAL A 35 -5.39 -0.35 0.67
CA VAL A 35 -6.48 0.47 1.19
C VAL A 35 -5.95 1.85 1.53
N GLN A 36 -6.83 2.85 1.53
CA GLN A 36 -6.48 4.21 1.90
C GLN A 36 -7.48 4.80 2.90
N SER A 37 -7.05 5.88 3.55
CA SER A 37 -7.85 6.73 4.42
C SER A 37 -7.46 8.20 4.18
N ASP A 38 -8.48 9.05 4.04
CA ASP A 38 -8.35 10.51 3.90
C ASP A 38 -8.58 11.25 5.24
N ASP A 39 -8.79 10.52 6.32
CA ASP A 39 -9.18 11.03 7.64
C ASP A 39 -8.33 10.44 8.77
N PHE A 40 -7.02 10.33 8.53
CA PHE A 40 -6.03 9.87 9.52
C PHE A 40 -6.28 8.46 10.09
N GLY A 41 -7.02 7.63 9.36
CA GLY A 41 -7.34 6.26 9.72
C GLY A 41 -8.70 6.07 10.40
N ASP A 42 -9.53 7.11 10.52
CA ASP A 42 -10.87 7.01 11.10
C ASP A 42 -11.81 6.18 10.21
N SER A 43 -11.71 6.32 8.89
CA SER A 43 -12.40 5.52 7.90
C SER A 43 -11.46 5.07 6.78
N TRP A 44 -11.80 3.96 6.13
CA TRP A 44 -10.96 3.33 5.12
C TRP A 44 -11.76 2.86 3.92
N GLU A 45 -11.13 2.93 2.76
CA GLU A 45 -11.68 2.46 1.50
C GLU A 45 -10.67 1.64 0.70
N SER A 46 -11.17 0.82 -0.22
CA SER A 46 -10.33 0.09 -1.17
C SER A 46 -9.63 1.08 -2.10
N PHE A 47 -8.31 0.94 -2.24
CA PHE A 47 -7.51 1.81 -3.10
C PHE A 47 -7.08 1.12 -4.39
N GLN A 48 -6.37 0.00 -4.27
CA GLN A 48 -5.83 -0.71 -5.43
C GLN A 48 -5.57 -2.19 -5.09
N HIS A 49 -5.94 -3.08 -6.01
CA HIS A 49 -5.52 -4.47 -5.90
C HIS A 49 -4.12 -4.65 -6.52
N VAL A 50 -3.25 -5.33 -5.78
CA VAL A 50 -1.88 -5.65 -6.18
C VAL A 50 -1.65 -7.14 -5.96
N ASP A 51 -1.20 -7.85 -7.00
CA ASP A 51 -0.75 -9.24 -6.88
C ASP A 51 0.66 -9.32 -6.28
N LEU A 52 0.78 -8.73 -5.10
CA LEU A 52 2.02 -8.58 -4.36
C LEU A 52 1.73 -8.77 -2.87
N THR A 53 2.54 -9.59 -2.20
CA THR A 53 2.65 -9.49 -0.74
C THR A 53 3.45 -8.24 -0.43
N VAL A 54 2.74 -7.12 -0.26
CA VAL A 54 3.33 -5.79 0.00
C VAL A 54 3.91 -5.74 1.40
N THR A 55 5.22 -5.53 1.49
CA THR A 55 5.97 -5.42 2.74
C THR A 55 6.52 -4.01 2.99
N SER A 56 6.46 -3.12 2.00
CA SER A 56 6.85 -1.72 2.15
C SER A 56 5.97 -0.80 1.31
N ILE A 57 5.69 0.39 1.86
CA ILE A 57 4.98 1.47 1.18
C ILE A 57 5.77 2.77 1.43
N ALA A 58 5.94 3.57 0.39
CA ALA A 58 6.34 4.97 0.49
C ALA A 58 5.31 5.82 -0.26
N ALA A 59 4.92 6.96 0.30
CA ALA A 59 3.92 7.84 -0.29
C ALA A 59 4.55 9.20 -0.62
N ASP A 60 4.23 9.72 -1.80
CA ASP A 60 4.72 10.99 -2.34
C ASP A 60 3.50 11.85 -2.75
N SER A 61 3.12 12.76 -1.86
CA SER A 61 1.99 13.66 -2.09
C SER A 61 2.28 14.69 -3.19
N GLN A 62 3.54 15.08 -3.38
CA GLN A 62 3.96 16.04 -4.41
C GLN A 62 3.64 15.51 -5.81
N HIS A 63 3.89 14.23 -6.06
CA HIS A 63 3.60 13.59 -7.34
C HIS A 63 2.26 12.82 -7.37
N LYS A 64 1.58 12.73 -6.22
CA LYS A 64 0.36 11.95 -6.01
C LYS A 64 0.57 10.47 -6.38
N GLU A 65 1.64 9.90 -5.86
CA GLU A 65 2.09 8.53 -6.14
C GLU A 65 2.42 7.79 -4.86
N ILE A 66 2.17 6.47 -4.85
CA ILE A 66 2.79 5.56 -3.90
C ILE A 66 3.74 4.62 -4.61
N TYR A 67 4.74 4.17 -3.87
CA TYR A 67 5.66 3.12 -4.24
C TYR A 67 5.45 1.96 -3.30
N VAL A 68 5.19 0.77 -3.85
CA VAL A 68 4.98 -0.44 -3.07
C VAL A 68 6.01 -1.48 -3.44
N GLY A 69 6.62 -2.08 -2.43
CA GLY A 69 7.61 -3.14 -2.57
C GLY A 69 7.14 -4.42 -1.89
N GLY A 70 7.51 -5.56 -2.46
CA GLY A 70 7.08 -6.84 -1.92
C GLY A 70 7.49 -8.05 -2.74
N TYR A 71 6.81 -9.16 -2.47
CA TYR A 71 7.04 -10.45 -3.13
C TYR A 71 5.85 -10.81 -4.01
N SER A 72 6.10 -11.12 -5.28
CA SER A 72 5.05 -11.61 -6.18
C SER A 72 4.70 -13.06 -5.90
N SER A 73 3.56 -13.50 -6.43
CA SER A 73 3.10 -14.90 -6.33
C SER A 73 4.10 -15.90 -6.94
N GLU A 74 4.95 -15.44 -7.88
CA GLU A 74 6.03 -16.21 -8.48
C GLU A 74 7.35 -16.20 -7.66
N GLY A 75 7.39 -15.48 -6.53
CA GLY A 75 8.55 -15.41 -5.63
C GLY A 75 9.58 -14.34 -5.99
N PHE A 76 9.31 -13.49 -6.98
CA PHE A 76 10.18 -12.37 -7.33
C PHE A 76 9.99 -11.21 -6.36
N GLN A 77 11.05 -10.41 -6.17
CA GLN A 77 10.94 -9.13 -5.49
C GLN A 77 10.61 -8.07 -6.53
N GLU A 78 9.54 -7.33 -6.31
CA GLU A 78 9.03 -6.35 -7.25
C GLU A 78 8.73 -5.02 -6.55
N VAL A 79 8.82 -3.94 -7.32
CA VAL A 79 8.47 -2.59 -6.91
C VAL A 79 7.50 -2.02 -7.94
N TYR A 80 6.36 -1.53 -7.46
CA TYR A 80 5.35 -0.87 -8.27
C TYR A 80 5.19 0.58 -7.88
N LYS A 81 4.87 1.39 -8.88
CA LYS A 81 4.50 2.80 -8.74
C LYS A 81 3.03 2.95 -9.11
N ILE A 82 2.26 3.59 -8.23
CA ILE A 82 0.79 3.66 -8.34
C ILE A 82 0.35 5.10 -8.12
N LYS A 83 -0.48 5.63 -9.00
CA LYS A 83 -1.09 6.97 -8.82
C LYS A 83 -2.19 6.95 -7.76
N TYR A 84 -2.36 8.04 -7.01
CA TYR A 84 -3.42 8.17 -5.98
C TYR A 84 -4.84 8.08 -6.53
N ASP A 85 -5.04 8.37 -7.81
CA ASP A 85 -6.33 8.18 -8.50
C ASP A 85 -6.47 6.78 -9.11
N SER A 86 -5.54 5.88 -8.79
CA SER A 86 -5.44 4.51 -9.31
C SER A 86 -5.38 4.41 -10.84
N SER A 87 -5.09 5.52 -11.54
CA SER A 87 -5.08 5.57 -13.01
C SER A 87 -3.88 4.87 -13.63
N SER A 88 -2.78 4.68 -12.88
CA SER A 88 -1.60 3.97 -13.32
C SER A 88 -1.07 3.00 -12.26
N TYR A 89 -0.50 1.89 -12.75
CA TYR A 89 0.08 0.80 -11.98
C TYR A 89 1.27 0.23 -12.77
N ASP A 90 2.46 0.72 -12.47
CA ASP A 90 3.66 0.44 -13.28
C ASP A 90 4.68 -0.35 -12.45
N GLN A 91 5.11 -1.51 -12.94
CA GLN A 91 6.26 -2.20 -12.37
C GLN A 91 7.53 -1.42 -12.73
N ILE A 92 8.23 -0.89 -11.71
CA ILE A 92 9.43 -0.08 -11.89
C ILE A 92 10.71 -0.78 -11.43
N GLY A 93 10.59 -1.93 -10.77
CA GLY A 93 11.73 -2.74 -10.34
C GLY A 93 11.35 -4.20 -10.20
N THR A 94 12.24 -5.10 -10.60
CA THR A 94 12.11 -6.54 -10.35
C THR A 94 13.48 -7.22 -10.33
N ASN A 95 13.62 -8.30 -9.56
CA ASN A 95 14.76 -9.21 -9.68
C ASN A 95 14.53 -10.34 -10.71
N LYS A 96 13.36 -10.40 -11.35
CA LYS A 96 13.04 -11.39 -12.37
C LYS A 96 14.05 -11.29 -13.53
N GLY A 97 14.68 -12.42 -13.85
CA GLY A 97 15.68 -12.51 -14.92
C GLY A 97 17.11 -12.12 -14.51
N LEU A 98 17.34 -11.70 -13.26
CA LEU A 98 18.68 -11.68 -12.70
C LEU A 98 19.13 -13.12 -12.46
N LYS A 99 20.25 -13.51 -13.06
CA LYS A 99 20.92 -14.80 -12.86
C LYS A 99 21.98 -14.70 -11.78
#